data_AF-A0A8I7B4R3-F1
#
_entry.id   AF-A0A8I7B4R3-F1
#
_cell.length_a   1.000
_cell.length_b   1.000
_cell.length_c   1.000
_cell.angle_alpha   90.00
_cell.angle_beta   90.00
_cell.angle_gamma   90.00
#
_symmetry.space_group_name_H-M   'P 1'
#
loop_
_entity.id
_entity.type
_entity.pdbx_description
1 polymer ?
#
loop_
_entity_poly.entity_id
_entity_poly.type
_entity_poly.pdbx_seq_one_letter_code
_entity_poly.pdbx_strand_id
1 'polypeptide(L)'
;MGSHGPGTSMSMSMATAAAEEEEEDRTRLCDLPEACVAHVLALTSPRDACRCAAVSPCFRDAAESDAVWARFLPPDYRAILQLHQAPAPARSFPLSRSGSTAGAGAASSKKETYLGLSDVAALVDGGGGGMAVWLARGSGAKCVALSARRLSLPWEDGEFSWRWTPHPLSRFADVAQLVDCTCLDIYGRLPTAELTPATAYAAYLVFATTDAHRGLSFPDQETTVSVGRSAPCRQTVCLRPDTAEARRFRGGNVEARGPAQRGDGWWEVEMGRLRTGDGAAVVGEEVAVSFEMLGWYPKRGLVVEGVEFRPL
;
A
#
# COMPACT_ATOMS: atom_id res chain seq x y z
N MET A 1 19.94 66.71 -80.55
CA MET A 1 18.55 66.23 -80.32
C MET A 1 18.62 64.97 -79.48
N GLY A 2 18.10 65.05 -78.24
CA GLY A 2 17.74 63.94 -77.31
C GLY A 2 18.85 62.96 -76.88
N SER A 3 18.86 62.28 -75.73
CA SER A 3 18.26 62.38 -74.39
C SER A 3 18.31 60.96 -73.80
N HIS A 4 18.62 60.84 -72.49
CA HIS A 4 18.44 59.65 -71.61
C HIS A 4 19.47 58.52 -71.81
N GLY A 5 20.01 57.85 -70.78
CA GLY A 5 19.68 57.67 -69.36
C GLY A 5 20.16 56.26 -68.96
N PRO A 6 20.58 55.98 -67.71
CA PRO A 6 21.53 54.91 -67.39
C PRO A 6 20.88 53.57 -67.03
N GLY A 7 21.63 52.48 -67.20
CA GLY A 7 21.26 51.13 -66.76
C GLY A 7 22.34 50.54 -65.86
N THR A 8 22.12 50.63 -64.56
CA THR A 8 22.86 50.00 -63.46
C THR A 8 22.71 48.47 -63.54
N SER A 9 23.79 47.71 -63.32
CA SER A 9 23.66 46.33 -62.81
C SER A 9 24.72 46.04 -61.77
N MET A 10 24.22 45.58 -60.63
CA MET A 10 24.88 45.43 -59.34
C MET A 10 25.85 44.25 -59.27
N SER A 11 26.82 44.41 -58.39
CA SER A 11 27.71 43.42 -57.79
C SER A 11 27.00 42.16 -57.26
N MET A 12 27.66 41.01 -57.41
CA MET A 12 27.52 39.89 -56.47
C MET A 12 28.89 39.54 -55.91
N SER A 13 29.22 40.16 -54.78
CA SER A 13 30.27 39.71 -53.88
C SER A 13 29.72 38.50 -53.13
N MET A 14 30.29 37.31 -53.36
CA MET A 14 30.05 36.16 -52.49
C MET A 14 30.78 36.39 -51.17
N ALA A 15 30.07 36.96 -50.20
CA ALA A 15 30.44 36.86 -48.80
C ALA A 15 29.94 35.49 -48.31
N THR A 16 30.87 34.56 -48.10
CA THR A 16 30.64 33.38 -47.28
C THR A 16 30.34 33.85 -45.87
N ALA A 17 29.06 33.83 -45.49
CA ALA A 17 28.64 33.99 -44.11
C ALA A 17 29.26 32.85 -43.30
N ALA A 18 30.16 33.20 -42.37
CA ALA A 18 30.48 32.32 -41.27
C ALA A 18 29.17 32.07 -40.52
N ALA A 19 28.74 30.80 -40.49
CA ALA A 19 27.71 30.37 -39.57
C ALA A 19 28.28 30.57 -38.17
N GLU A 20 27.89 31.67 -37.52
CA GLU A 20 27.92 31.78 -36.07
C GLU A 20 26.96 30.70 -35.57
N GLU A 21 27.52 29.56 -35.15
CA GLU A 21 26.79 28.64 -34.28
C GLU A 21 26.58 29.39 -32.96
N GLU A 22 25.42 30.04 -32.81
CA GLU A 22 24.91 30.43 -31.50
C GLU A 22 24.80 29.16 -30.67
N GLU A 23 25.81 28.91 -29.83
CA GLU A 23 25.75 27.93 -28.77
C GLU A 23 24.67 28.42 -27.79
N GLU A 24 23.42 28.01 -28.04
CA GLU A 24 22.28 28.23 -27.17
C GLU A 24 22.70 27.73 -25.78
N ASP A 25 22.88 28.65 -24.81
CA ASP A 25 23.33 28.34 -23.45
C ASP A 25 22.23 27.54 -22.74
N ARG A 26 22.22 26.22 -23.00
CA ARG A 26 21.20 25.30 -22.52
C ARG A 26 21.45 25.03 -21.04
N THR A 27 20.83 25.86 -20.20
CA THR A 27 20.73 25.61 -18.76
C THR A 27 20.21 24.19 -18.50
N ARG A 28 20.97 23.43 -17.72
CA ARG A 28 20.66 22.05 -17.32
C ARG A 28 20.05 22.07 -15.92
N LEU A 29 19.28 21.04 -15.59
CA LEU A 29 18.67 20.94 -14.27
C LEU A 29 19.72 20.82 -13.14
N CYS A 30 20.92 20.34 -13.47
CA CYS A 30 22.06 20.25 -12.55
C CYS A 30 22.77 21.60 -12.31
N ASP A 31 22.42 22.66 -13.04
CA ASP A 31 22.95 24.01 -12.83
C ASP A 31 22.15 24.75 -11.74
N LEU A 32 21.01 24.20 -11.32
CA LEU A 32 20.25 24.70 -10.17
C LEU A 32 20.96 24.36 -8.85
N PRO A 33 20.80 25.19 -7.81
CA PRO A 33 21.21 24.82 -6.45
C PRO A 33 20.56 23.51 -6.01
N GLU A 34 21.30 22.66 -5.29
CA GLU A 34 20.83 21.37 -4.78
C GLU A 34 19.49 21.51 -4.05
N ALA A 35 19.31 22.57 -3.26
CA ALA A 35 18.06 22.84 -2.54
C ALA A 35 16.85 23.00 -3.46
N CYS A 36 17.01 23.57 -4.66
CA CYS A 36 15.93 23.70 -5.65
C CYS A 36 15.57 22.33 -6.23
N VAL A 37 16.58 21.52 -6.58
CA VAL A 37 16.39 20.15 -7.08
C VAL A 37 15.72 19.28 -6.00
N ALA A 38 16.21 19.35 -4.76
CA ALA A 38 15.65 18.66 -3.60
C ALA A 38 14.19 19.07 -3.35
N HIS A 39 13.87 20.37 -3.48
CA HIS A 39 12.49 20.82 -3.34
C HIS A 39 11.56 20.21 -4.39
N VAL A 40 11.98 20.17 -5.65
CA VAL A 40 11.21 19.51 -6.73
C VAL A 40 11.05 18.02 -6.45
N LEU A 41 12.12 17.33 -6.07
CA LEU A 41 12.09 15.90 -5.74
C LEU A 41 11.18 15.59 -4.55
N ALA A 42 11.14 16.47 -3.54
CA ALA A 42 10.26 16.34 -2.38
C ALA A 42 8.76 16.40 -2.74
N LEU A 43 8.40 16.96 -3.91
CA LEU A 43 7.03 17.00 -4.43
C LEU A 43 6.67 15.77 -5.28
N THR A 44 7.62 14.86 -5.49
CA THR A 44 7.41 13.60 -6.22
C THR A 44 7.13 12.43 -5.25
N SER A 45 7.27 11.19 -5.71
CA SER A 45 7.19 10.00 -4.85
C SER A 45 8.58 9.52 -4.40
N PRO A 46 8.68 8.77 -3.29
CA PRO A 46 9.92 8.09 -2.90
C PRO A 46 10.53 7.25 -4.03
N ARG A 47 9.67 6.57 -4.80
CA ARG A 47 10.09 5.78 -5.98
C ARG A 47 10.73 6.67 -7.05
N ASP A 48 10.15 7.83 -7.33
CA ASP A 48 10.68 8.73 -8.35
C ASP A 48 11.96 9.42 -7.90
N ALA A 49 12.05 9.82 -6.62
CA ALA A 49 13.30 10.30 -6.04
C ALA A 49 14.44 9.27 -6.17
N CYS A 50 14.17 7.99 -5.90
CA CYS A 50 15.15 6.91 -6.09
C CYS A 50 15.55 6.73 -7.56
N ARG A 51 14.63 6.90 -8.50
CA ARG A 51 14.92 6.86 -9.94
C ARG A 51 15.77 8.05 -10.37
N CYS A 52 15.45 9.25 -9.91
CA CYS A 52 16.24 10.46 -10.16
C CYS A 52 17.67 10.33 -9.62
N ALA A 53 17.85 9.74 -8.44
CA ALA A 53 19.16 9.50 -7.85
C ALA A 53 20.10 8.64 -8.72
N ALA A 54 19.54 7.81 -9.61
CA ALA A 54 20.30 6.99 -10.55
C ALA A 54 20.74 7.74 -11.83
N VAL A 55 20.20 8.94 -12.08
CA VAL A 55 20.43 9.69 -13.33
C VAL A 55 21.78 10.41 -13.32
N SER A 56 22.12 11.11 -12.24
CA SER A 56 23.39 11.84 -12.13
C SER A 56 23.81 12.03 -10.66
N PRO A 57 25.09 12.36 -10.37
CA PRO A 57 25.54 12.68 -9.02
C PRO A 57 24.77 13.86 -8.39
N CYS A 58 24.50 14.92 -9.15
CA CYS A 58 23.73 16.08 -8.67
C CYS A 58 22.31 15.68 -8.22
N PHE A 59 21.62 14.85 -9.01
CA PHE A 59 20.31 14.33 -8.61
C PHE A 59 20.41 13.40 -7.40
N ARG A 60 21.48 12.59 -7.31
CA ARG A 60 21.69 11.70 -6.18
C ARG A 60 21.82 12.49 -4.89
N ASP A 61 22.69 13.49 -4.85
CA ASP A 61 22.92 14.28 -3.64
C ASP A 61 21.62 14.94 -3.17
N ALA A 62 20.88 15.57 -4.10
CA ALA A 62 19.58 16.16 -3.81
C ALA A 62 18.52 15.13 -3.35
N ALA A 63 18.46 13.96 -3.99
CA ALA A 63 17.49 12.90 -3.69
C ALA A 63 17.76 12.17 -2.37
N GLU A 64 19.03 12.09 -1.94
CA GLU A 64 19.44 11.49 -0.67
C GLU A 64 19.26 12.46 0.51
N SER A 65 18.97 13.75 0.25
CA SER A 65 18.86 14.77 1.27
C SER A 65 17.69 14.55 2.25
N ASP A 66 17.93 14.85 3.53
CA ASP A 66 16.90 14.79 4.56
C ASP A 66 15.73 15.75 4.31
N ALA A 67 15.90 16.79 3.47
CA ALA A 67 14.82 17.67 3.07
C ALA A 67 13.76 16.93 2.23
N VAL A 68 14.21 16.05 1.32
CA VAL A 68 13.34 15.19 0.50
C VAL A 68 12.64 14.16 1.38
N TRP A 69 13.39 13.38 2.14
CA TRP A 69 12.83 12.29 2.94
C TRP A 69 11.95 12.78 4.10
N ALA A 70 12.12 14.02 4.57
CA ALA A 70 11.17 14.65 5.49
C ALA A 70 9.76 14.75 4.93
N ARG A 71 9.63 14.94 3.61
CA ARG A 71 8.33 15.12 2.95
C ARG A 71 7.62 13.80 2.69
N PHE A 72 8.39 12.72 2.59
CA PHE A 72 7.89 11.35 2.38
C PHE A 72 7.47 10.65 3.67
N LEU A 73 7.95 11.11 4.82
CA LEU A 73 7.53 10.60 6.12
C LEU A 73 6.16 11.19 6.51
N PRO A 74 5.21 10.36 7.00
CA PRO A 74 3.96 10.87 7.55
C PRO A 74 4.20 11.82 8.73
N PRO A 75 3.32 12.80 9.00
CA PRO A 75 3.52 13.77 10.09
C PRO A 75 3.74 13.13 11.48
N ASP A 76 3.13 11.97 11.71
CA ASP A 76 3.17 11.20 12.94
C ASP A 76 4.22 10.07 12.94
N TYR A 77 5.16 10.04 11.98
CA TYR A 77 6.17 8.99 11.87
C TYR A 77 6.96 8.76 13.16
N ARG A 78 7.18 9.80 13.98
CA ARG A 78 7.88 9.68 15.26
C ARG A 78 7.12 8.82 16.26
N ALA A 79 5.79 8.91 16.29
CA ALA A 79 4.96 8.05 17.13
C ALA A 79 5.05 6.59 16.65
N ILE A 80 5.02 6.37 15.33
CA ILE A 80 5.20 5.04 14.74
C ILE A 80 6.58 4.47 15.08
N LEU A 81 7.65 5.26 15.00
CA LEU A 81 8.99 4.84 15.39
C LEU A 81 9.12 4.47 16.87
N GLN A 82 8.46 5.22 17.76
CA GLN A 82 8.46 4.89 19.19
C GLN A 82 7.84 3.51 19.44
N LEU A 83 6.81 3.13 18.67
CA LEU A 83 6.21 1.80 18.74
C LEU A 83 7.16 0.69 18.26
N HIS A 84 8.03 0.96 17.28
CA HIS A 84 9.09 0.01 16.89
C HIS A 84 10.15 -0.19 17.98
N GLN A 85 10.46 0.87 18.74
CA GLN A 85 11.50 0.88 19.76
C GLN A 85 11.02 0.36 21.10
N ALA A 86 9.70 0.25 21.30
CA ALA A 86 9.13 -0.41 22.47
C ALA A 86 9.59 -1.88 22.48
N PRO A 87 9.97 -2.44 23.64
CA PRO A 87 10.36 -3.85 23.73
C PRO A 87 9.19 -4.72 23.28
N ALA A 88 9.31 -5.26 22.06
CA ALA A 88 8.29 -6.11 21.47
C ALA A 88 8.15 -7.40 22.28
N PRO A 89 6.93 -7.95 22.45
CA PRO A 89 6.78 -9.32 22.90
C PRO A 89 7.30 -10.29 21.83
N ALA A 90 8.58 -10.68 21.91
CA ALA A 90 9.27 -11.83 21.27
C ALA A 90 9.03 -12.17 19.77
N ARG A 91 8.23 -11.43 19.00
CA ARG A 91 7.74 -11.83 17.67
C ARG A 91 7.54 -10.64 16.74
N SER A 92 8.62 -9.96 16.37
CA SER A 92 8.63 -9.06 15.21
C SER A 92 8.91 -9.89 13.95
N PHE A 93 7.97 -9.90 13.01
CA PHE A 93 8.14 -10.60 11.73
C PHE A 93 8.53 -9.61 10.63
N PRO A 94 9.67 -9.80 9.95
CA PRO A 94 10.07 -8.94 8.84
C PRO A 94 9.17 -9.19 7.62
N LEU A 95 8.73 -8.11 6.97
CA LEU A 95 7.76 -8.21 5.86
C LEU A 95 8.35 -8.75 4.56
N SER A 96 9.68 -8.76 4.41
CA SER A 96 10.44 -9.53 3.40
C SER A 96 11.95 -9.31 3.63
N ARG A 97 12.79 -10.32 3.36
CA ARG A 97 14.25 -10.25 3.58
C ARG A 97 14.96 -9.41 2.52
N SER A 98 15.47 -8.25 2.92
CA SER A 98 16.79 -7.76 2.52
C SER A 98 17.42 -7.10 3.74
N GLY A 99 18.43 -7.74 4.32
CA GLY A 99 18.97 -7.38 5.62
C GLY A 99 19.74 -6.06 5.64
N SER A 100 19.46 -5.25 6.66
CA SER A 100 20.47 -4.50 7.40
C SER A 100 19.87 -4.15 8.77
N THR A 101 20.22 -4.92 9.80
CA THR A 101 20.06 -4.47 11.19
C THR A 101 21.19 -3.50 11.47
N ALA A 102 21.03 -2.24 11.08
CA ALA A 102 21.98 -1.19 11.45
C ALA A 102 21.83 -0.91 12.95
N GLY A 103 22.94 -1.02 13.67
CA GLY A 103 23.02 -0.79 15.11
C GLY A 103 22.65 0.65 15.48
N ALA A 104 21.99 0.79 16.62
CA ALA A 104 21.75 2.08 17.27
C ALA A 104 23.09 2.76 17.58
N GLY A 105 23.38 3.89 16.92
CA GLY A 105 24.62 4.64 17.17
C GLY A 105 24.93 5.83 16.26
N ALA A 106 24.29 5.95 15.09
CA ALA A 106 24.35 7.17 14.27
C ALA A 106 23.00 7.88 14.28
N ALA A 107 22.97 9.21 14.14
CA ALA A 107 21.74 9.91 13.81
C ALA A 107 21.23 9.35 12.47
N SER A 108 20.24 8.46 12.53
CA SER A 108 19.69 7.79 11.36
C SER A 108 19.13 8.86 10.41
N SER A 109 19.51 8.80 9.14
CA SER A 109 18.94 9.70 8.13
C SER A 109 17.43 9.49 8.04
N LYS A 110 16.68 10.48 7.57
CA LYS A 110 15.23 10.31 7.36
C LYS A 110 14.94 9.25 6.31
N LYS A 111 15.86 9.02 5.38
CA LYS A 111 15.80 7.91 4.43
C LYS A 111 15.87 6.56 5.14
N GLU A 112 16.85 6.36 6.00
CA GLU A 112 16.99 5.10 6.74
C GLU A 112 15.79 4.87 7.68
N THR A 113 15.30 5.93 8.31
CA THR A 113 14.04 5.93 9.06
C THR A 113 12.86 5.46 8.20
N TYR A 114 12.70 6.04 7.00
CA TYR A 114 11.64 5.66 6.07
C TYR A 114 11.72 4.19 5.66
N LEU A 115 12.94 3.70 5.36
CA LEU A 115 13.17 2.32 5.00
C LEU A 115 12.83 1.37 6.16
N GLY A 116 13.25 1.69 7.38
CA GLY A 116 12.92 0.91 8.57
C GLY A 116 11.41 0.81 8.81
N LEU A 117 10.67 1.92 8.65
CA LEU A 117 9.21 1.94 8.74
C LEU A 117 8.50 1.24 7.58
N SER A 118 9.20 1.03 6.46
CA SER A 118 8.66 0.29 5.30
C SER A 118 8.89 -1.21 5.41
N ASP A 119 9.97 -1.63 6.08
CA ASP A 119 10.42 -3.02 6.11
C ASP A 119 9.83 -3.82 7.28
N VAL A 120 9.48 -3.14 8.37
CA VAL A 120 8.91 -3.74 9.58
C VAL A 120 7.61 -3.01 9.92
N ALA A 121 6.59 -3.76 10.34
CA ALA A 121 5.36 -3.16 10.84
C ALA A 121 5.46 -2.84 12.33
N ALA A 122 5.03 -1.63 12.70
CA ALA A 122 4.83 -1.21 14.08
C ALA A 122 3.51 -1.81 14.59
N LEU A 123 3.52 -2.50 15.72
CA LEU A 123 2.29 -2.94 16.38
C LEU A 123 1.71 -1.79 17.22
N VAL A 124 0.44 -1.48 16.98
CA VAL A 124 -0.34 -0.45 17.68
C VAL A 124 -1.33 -1.16 18.62
N ASP A 125 -1.34 -0.71 19.88
CA ASP A 125 -2.25 -1.07 20.98
C ASP A 125 -1.88 -2.27 21.90
N GLY A 126 -2.22 -2.11 23.19
CA GLY A 126 -1.67 -2.83 24.34
C GLY A 126 -1.89 -4.35 24.39
N GLY A 127 -0.94 -5.04 25.04
CA GLY A 127 -1.00 -6.47 25.42
C GLY A 127 -0.92 -7.50 24.29
N GLY A 128 -1.39 -7.17 23.08
CA GLY A 128 -1.46 -8.11 21.95
C GLY A 128 -1.38 -7.50 20.55
N GLY A 129 -1.27 -6.16 20.40
CA GLY A 129 -1.09 -5.51 19.10
C GLY A 129 -2.28 -5.71 18.17
N GLY A 130 -3.41 -5.05 18.45
CA GLY A 130 -4.64 -5.23 17.67
C GLY A 130 -4.56 -4.69 16.24
N MET A 131 -3.59 -3.84 15.95
CA MET A 131 -3.34 -3.23 14.65
C MET A 131 -1.84 -3.16 14.35
N ALA A 132 -1.48 -3.16 13.07
CA ALA A 132 -0.11 -2.96 12.63
C ALA A 132 -0.03 -1.86 11.57
N VAL A 133 1.03 -1.06 11.58
CA VAL A 133 1.24 0.05 10.64
C VAL A 133 2.65 0.00 10.06
N TRP A 134 2.77 0.21 8.75
CA TRP A 134 4.04 0.35 8.04
C TRP A 134 3.88 1.32 6.87
N LEU A 135 4.96 1.65 6.16
CA LEU A 135 4.89 2.52 4.99
C LEU A 135 4.92 1.72 3.68
N ALA A 136 4.08 2.12 2.74
CA ALA A 136 4.20 1.66 1.37
C ALA A 136 5.43 2.28 0.72
N ARG A 137 6.46 1.45 0.50
CA ARG A 137 7.78 1.86 -0.04
C ARG A 137 7.74 2.73 -1.32
N GLY A 138 6.69 2.58 -2.13
CA GLY A 138 6.56 3.34 -3.37
C GLY A 138 6.03 4.76 -3.20
N SER A 139 5.14 4.99 -2.23
CA SER A 139 4.39 6.24 -2.07
C SER A 139 4.64 6.95 -0.74
N GLY A 140 5.06 6.22 0.30
CA GLY A 140 5.14 6.72 1.67
C GLY A 140 3.79 6.80 2.39
N ALA A 141 2.70 6.41 1.74
CA ALA A 141 1.40 6.29 2.40
C ALA A 141 1.42 5.14 3.42
N LYS A 142 0.63 5.28 4.48
CA LYS A 142 0.50 4.28 5.53
C LYS A 142 -0.19 3.04 4.98
N CYS A 143 0.34 1.88 5.30
CA CYS A 143 -0.38 0.61 5.26
C CYS A 143 -0.86 0.30 6.68
N VAL A 144 -2.08 -0.22 6.80
CA VAL A 144 -2.68 -0.56 8.09
C VAL A 144 -3.19 -1.99 8.04
N ALA A 145 -2.94 -2.78 9.08
CA ALA A 145 -3.54 -4.09 9.26
C ALA A 145 -4.35 -4.13 10.56
N LEU A 146 -5.59 -4.62 10.50
CA LEU A 146 -6.37 -5.02 11.66
C LEU A 146 -6.16 -6.51 11.91
N SER A 147 -5.74 -6.89 13.12
CA SER A 147 -5.68 -8.30 13.51
C SER A 147 -7.07 -8.92 13.56
N ALA A 148 -7.15 -10.24 13.50
CA ALA A 148 -8.40 -10.97 13.72
C ALA A 148 -9.08 -10.62 15.05
N ARG A 149 -8.31 -10.25 16.09
CA ARG A 149 -8.81 -9.79 17.40
C ARG A 149 -9.55 -8.45 17.35
N ARG A 150 -9.40 -7.67 16.28
CA ARG A 150 -10.14 -6.42 16.05
C ARG A 150 -11.27 -6.57 15.05
N LEU A 151 -11.50 -7.78 14.54
CA LEU A 151 -12.64 -8.08 13.69
C LEU A 151 -13.78 -8.58 14.55
N SER A 152 -15.01 -8.25 14.17
CA SER A 152 -16.20 -8.88 14.71
C SER A 152 -16.40 -10.21 13.99
N LEU A 153 -16.28 -11.30 14.74
CA LEU A 153 -16.48 -12.65 14.23
C LEU A 153 -17.83 -13.21 14.73
N PRO A 154 -18.49 -14.08 13.98
CA PRO A 154 -19.78 -14.62 14.38
C PRO A 154 -19.59 -15.57 15.56
N TRP A 155 -20.51 -15.50 16.53
CA TRP A 155 -20.54 -16.36 17.71
C TRP A 155 -19.25 -16.33 18.54
N GLU A 156 -18.61 -15.16 18.63
CA GLU A 156 -17.41 -14.97 19.48
C GLU A 156 -17.71 -15.24 20.98
N ASP A 157 -18.97 -15.20 21.38
CA ASP A 157 -19.50 -15.52 22.71
C ASP A 157 -19.80 -17.02 22.93
N GLY A 158 -19.70 -17.85 21.88
CA GLY A 158 -19.94 -19.30 21.93
C GLY A 158 -18.66 -20.12 21.78
N GLU A 159 -18.45 -21.09 22.66
CA GLU A 159 -17.21 -21.88 22.84
C GLU A 159 -16.74 -22.70 21.60
N PHE A 160 -17.48 -22.71 20.49
CA PHE A 160 -17.34 -23.74 19.45
C PHE A 160 -17.03 -23.25 18.02
N SER A 161 -17.13 -21.96 17.71
CA SER A 161 -16.95 -21.49 16.30
C SER A 161 -15.50 -21.13 15.98
N TRP A 162 -14.79 -20.49 16.90
CA TRP A 162 -13.45 -19.97 16.67
C TRP A 162 -12.46 -20.43 17.73
N ARG A 163 -11.27 -20.82 17.28
CA ARG A 163 -10.12 -21.09 18.13
C ARG A 163 -9.07 -20.02 17.88
N TRP A 164 -8.66 -19.36 18.96
CA TRP A 164 -7.57 -18.40 18.93
C TRP A 164 -6.25 -19.11 19.17
N THR A 165 -5.32 -18.98 18.23
CA THR A 165 -4.01 -19.66 18.33
C THR A 165 -2.87 -18.76 17.88
N PRO A 166 -1.68 -18.90 18.46
CA PRO A 166 -0.48 -18.31 17.88
C PRO A 166 -0.16 -18.97 16.55
N HIS A 167 0.26 -18.17 15.56
CA HIS A 167 0.68 -18.68 14.25
C HIS A 167 2.10 -18.23 13.93
N PRO A 168 3.00 -19.13 13.50
CA PRO A 168 4.42 -18.82 13.30
C PRO A 168 4.68 -17.85 12.14
N LEU A 169 3.69 -17.64 11.25
CA LEU A 169 3.79 -16.68 10.15
C LEU A 169 3.00 -15.39 10.44
N SER A 170 2.24 -15.33 11.53
CA SER A 170 1.42 -14.15 11.84
C SER A 170 2.26 -13.06 12.49
N ARG A 171 2.05 -11.81 12.08
CA ARG A 171 2.62 -10.66 12.79
C ARG A 171 1.92 -10.34 14.11
N PHE A 172 0.71 -10.87 14.30
CA PHE A 172 -0.10 -10.69 15.49
C PHE A 172 0.05 -11.87 16.45
N ALA A 173 -0.22 -11.63 17.74
CA ALA A 173 -0.09 -12.65 18.78
C ALA A 173 -0.94 -13.90 18.49
N ASP A 174 -2.19 -13.67 18.05
CA ASP A 174 -3.17 -14.71 17.73
C ASP A 174 -3.77 -14.51 16.35
N VAL A 175 -4.15 -15.63 15.74
CA VAL A 175 -5.03 -15.72 14.57
C VAL A 175 -6.33 -16.42 14.96
N ALA A 176 -7.39 -16.18 14.19
CA ALA A 176 -8.68 -16.83 14.41
C ALA A 176 -8.84 -18.03 13.47
N GLN A 177 -8.87 -19.24 14.02
CA GLN A 177 -9.14 -20.47 13.28
C GLN A 177 -10.61 -20.85 13.42
N LEU A 178 -11.33 -20.93 12.30
CA LEU A 178 -12.70 -21.42 12.23
C LEU A 178 -12.73 -22.94 12.47
N VAL A 179 -13.35 -23.36 13.57
CA VAL A 179 -13.49 -24.77 13.95
C VAL A 179 -14.65 -25.41 13.20
N ASP A 180 -15.85 -24.84 13.32
CA ASP A 180 -17.02 -25.16 12.51
C ASP A 180 -18.03 -24.02 12.62
N CYS A 181 -18.69 -23.64 11.52
CA CYS A 181 -19.82 -22.72 11.57
C CYS A 181 -20.74 -22.86 10.35
N THR A 182 -22.02 -22.53 10.51
CA THR A 182 -22.99 -22.46 9.41
C THR A 182 -23.22 -21.06 8.86
N CYS A 183 -22.76 -20.01 9.56
CA CYS A 183 -22.87 -18.61 9.15
C CYS A 183 -21.50 -17.94 9.31
N LEU A 184 -20.94 -17.37 8.25
CA LEU A 184 -19.58 -16.81 8.28
C LEU A 184 -19.62 -15.37 7.77
N ASP A 185 -19.70 -14.45 8.72
CA ASP A 185 -19.74 -13.01 8.47
C ASP A 185 -18.65 -12.33 9.30
N ILE A 186 -17.66 -11.75 8.62
CA ILE A 186 -16.52 -11.08 9.25
C ILE A 186 -16.66 -9.60 8.99
N TYR A 187 -16.64 -8.80 10.06
CA TYR A 187 -16.73 -7.34 9.96
C TYR A 187 -15.51 -6.66 10.56
N GLY A 188 -15.06 -5.58 9.93
CA GLY A 188 -13.98 -4.74 10.43
C GLY A 188 -14.33 -3.27 10.32
N ARG A 189 -13.86 -2.46 11.27
CA ARG A 189 -13.96 -1.01 11.22
C ARG A 189 -12.61 -0.37 11.51
N LEU A 190 -12.27 0.66 10.75
CA LEU A 190 -11.04 1.41 10.89
C LEU A 190 -11.34 2.91 10.78
N PRO A 191 -10.96 3.76 11.76
CA PRO A 191 -11.09 5.21 11.61
C PRO A 191 -10.31 5.71 10.39
N THR A 192 -10.91 6.57 9.56
CA THR A 192 -10.22 7.08 8.34
C THR A 192 -8.99 7.91 8.68
N ALA A 193 -8.92 8.46 9.90
CA ALA A 193 -7.75 9.17 10.43
C ALA A 193 -6.47 8.31 10.52
N GLU A 194 -6.60 6.99 10.57
CA GLU A 194 -5.45 6.08 10.57
C GLU A 194 -4.81 5.92 9.17
N LEU A 195 -5.56 6.25 8.11
CA LEU A 195 -5.10 6.18 6.73
C LEU A 195 -4.52 7.52 6.27
N THR A 196 -3.61 7.46 5.29
CA THR A 196 -3.13 8.68 4.61
C THR A 196 -4.29 9.34 3.83
N PRO A 197 -4.53 10.66 3.99
CA PRO A 197 -5.53 11.40 3.22
C PRO A 197 -5.28 11.40 1.71
N ALA A 198 -6.28 11.79 0.92
CA ALA A 198 -6.24 11.91 -0.54
C ALA A 198 -5.73 10.66 -1.30
N THR A 199 -5.76 9.50 -0.67
CA THR A 199 -5.11 8.26 -1.14
C THR A 199 -6.15 7.21 -1.46
N ALA A 200 -5.97 6.53 -2.60
CA ALA A 200 -6.77 5.35 -2.94
C ALA A 200 -6.20 4.12 -2.25
N TYR A 201 -7.07 3.29 -1.67
CA TYR A 201 -6.71 2.06 -0.97
C TYR A 201 -7.47 0.87 -1.53
N ALA A 202 -6.89 -0.31 -1.36
CA ALA A 202 -7.59 -1.58 -1.41
C ALA A 202 -7.53 -2.27 -0.04
N ALA A 203 -8.65 -2.87 0.36
CA ALA A 203 -8.75 -3.72 1.54
C ALA A 203 -8.57 -5.19 1.14
N TYR A 204 -7.83 -5.95 1.93
CA TYR A 204 -7.51 -7.34 1.68
C TYR A 204 -7.80 -8.19 2.91
N LEU A 205 -8.56 -9.26 2.76
CA LEU A 205 -8.63 -10.30 3.80
C LEU A 205 -7.38 -11.16 3.68
N VAL A 206 -6.60 -11.26 4.76
CA VAL A 206 -5.40 -12.09 4.84
C VAL A 206 -5.69 -13.34 5.66
N PHE A 207 -5.51 -14.49 5.04
CA PHE A 207 -5.97 -15.77 5.59
C PHE A 207 -5.11 -16.95 5.15
N ALA A 208 -5.23 -18.04 5.87
CA ALA A 208 -4.73 -19.36 5.50
C ALA A 208 -5.87 -20.38 5.65
N THR A 209 -5.59 -21.63 5.32
CA THR A 209 -6.55 -22.70 5.57
C THR A 209 -5.84 -23.93 6.10
N THR A 210 -6.53 -24.70 6.93
CA THR A 210 -6.07 -26.01 7.38
C THR A 210 -6.22 -27.06 6.28
N ASP A 211 -5.49 -28.16 6.35
CA ASP A 211 -5.66 -29.30 5.44
C ASP A 211 -7.10 -29.85 5.42
N ALA A 212 -7.78 -29.78 6.57
CA ALA A 212 -9.14 -30.29 6.75
C ALA A 212 -10.25 -29.27 6.42
N HIS A 213 -9.93 -28.16 5.73
CA HIS A 213 -10.89 -27.10 5.42
C HIS A 213 -12.06 -27.59 4.55
N ARG A 214 -13.22 -26.97 4.70
CA ARG A 214 -14.43 -27.29 3.93
C ARG A 214 -15.35 -26.08 3.81
N GLY A 215 -16.10 -26.02 2.72
CA GLY A 215 -17.17 -25.03 2.55
C GLY A 215 -16.67 -23.63 2.24
N LEU A 216 -15.48 -23.49 1.64
CA LEU A 216 -14.86 -22.20 1.29
C LEU A 216 -14.79 -21.96 -0.24
N SER A 217 -15.22 -22.96 -1.01
CA SER A 217 -15.17 -23.03 -2.47
C SER A 217 -16.47 -22.61 -3.16
N PHE A 218 -17.60 -22.81 -2.47
CA PHE A 218 -18.92 -22.46 -2.95
C PHE A 218 -19.95 -22.40 -1.80
N PRO A 219 -20.98 -21.52 -1.88
CA PRO A 219 -21.13 -20.35 -2.74
C PRO A 219 -19.99 -19.36 -2.60
N ASP A 220 -19.83 -18.54 -3.66
CA ASP A 220 -18.96 -17.38 -3.62
C ASP A 220 -19.40 -16.42 -2.51
N GLN A 221 -18.44 -15.68 -1.97
CA GLN A 221 -18.61 -14.79 -0.84
C GLN A 221 -18.76 -13.36 -1.32
N GLU A 222 -19.58 -12.58 -0.64
CA GLU A 222 -19.77 -11.15 -0.92
C GLU A 222 -18.87 -10.36 0.03
N THR A 223 -18.09 -9.44 -0.51
CA THR A 223 -17.32 -8.50 0.27
C THR A 223 -17.81 -7.08 0.04
N THR A 224 -17.83 -6.28 1.10
CA THR A 224 -18.16 -4.87 0.99
C THR A 224 -17.09 -4.01 1.64
N VAL A 225 -16.84 -2.84 1.04
CA VAL A 225 -15.97 -1.79 1.59
C VAL A 225 -16.68 -0.45 1.44
N SER A 226 -16.87 0.28 2.53
CA SER A 226 -17.48 1.61 2.53
C SER A 226 -16.70 2.58 3.39
N VAL A 227 -16.83 3.87 3.07
CA VAL A 227 -16.23 4.98 3.82
C VAL A 227 -17.36 5.91 4.24
N GLY A 228 -17.55 6.10 5.55
CA GLY A 228 -18.62 6.93 6.08
C GLY A 228 -20.00 6.55 5.51
N ARG A 229 -20.64 7.50 4.82
CA ARG A 229 -21.98 7.31 4.21
C ARG A 229 -21.94 7.11 2.69
N SER A 230 -20.75 6.94 2.11
CA SER A 230 -20.60 6.67 0.68
C SER A 230 -21.18 5.32 0.29
N ALA A 231 -21.58 5.19 -0.98
CA ALA A 231 -22.06 3.92 -1.50
C ALA A 231 -20.97 2.82 -1.34
N PRO A 232 -21.34 1.62 -0.85
CA PRO A 232 -20.37 0.55 -0.64
C PRO A 232 -19.85 0.00 -1.97
N CYS A 233 -18.54 -0.24 -2.05
CA CYS A 233 -17.94 -1.09 -3.07
C CYS A 233 -18.29 -2.55 -2.72
N ARG A 234 -18.96 -3.27 -3.62
CA ARG A 234 -19.31 -4.68 -3.46
C ARG A 234 -18.53 -5.55 -4.44
N GLN A 235 -18.03 -6.69 -3.99
CA GLN A 235 -17.35 -7.67 -4.84
C GLN A 235 -17.77 -9.09 -4.48
N THR A 236 -17.64 -9.99 -5.47
CA THR A 236 -17.83 -11.42 -5.29
C THR A 236 -16.49 -12.12 -5.36
N VAL A 237 -16.14 -12.85 -4.31
CA VAL A 237 -14.84 -13.50 -4.13
C VAL A 237 -15.01 -14.98 -3.81
N CYS A 238 -13.95 -15.77 -4.02
CA CYS A 238 -13.93 -17.18 -3.65
C CYS A 238 -12.61 -17.49 -2.93
N LEU A 239 -12.65 -17.87 -1.65
CA LEU A 239 -11.43 -18.14 -0.88
C LEU A 239 -10.70 -19.42 -1.31
N ARG A 240 -11.43 -20.42 -1.82
CA ARG A 240 -10.84 -21.69 -2.27
C ARG A 240 -11.48 -22.17 -3.57
N PRO A 241 -11.17 -21.55 -4.72
CA PRO A 241 -11.78 -21.96 -5.98
C PRO A 241 -11.49 -23.43 -6.30
N ASP A 242 -12.55 -24.23 -6.47
CA ASP A 242 -12.50 -25.61 -6.94
C ASP A 242 -13.21 -25.71 -8.30
N THR A 243 -12.47 -26.09 -9.34
CA THR A 243 -13.00 -26.22 -10.70
C THR A 243 -14.11 -27.28 -10.84
N ALA A 244 -14.09 -28.34 -10.02
CA ALA A 244 -15.09 -29.39 -10.06
C ALA A 244 -16.41 -28.91 -9.42
N GLU A 245 -16.35 -28.20 -8.30
CA GLU A 245 -17.52 -27.59 -7.67
C GLU A 245 -18.06 -26.41 -8.49
N ALA A 246 -17.18 -25.59 -9.08
CA ALA A 246 -17.57 -24.52 -9.98
C ALA A 246 -18.41 -25.06 -11.15
N ARG A 247 -18.02 -26.18 -11.77
CA ARG A 247 -18.82 -26.80 -12.86
C ARG A 247 -20.16 -27.36 -12.39
N ARG A 248 -20.26 -27.83 -11.14
CA ARG A 248 -21.49 -28.43 -10.59
C ARG A 248 -22.51 -27.38 -10.19
N PHE A 249 -22.05 -26.24 -9.65
CA PHE A 249 -22.92 -25.25 -9.02
C PHE A 249 -22.97 -23.90 -9.74
N ARG A 250 -21.95 -23.53 -10.55
CA ARG A 250 -21.98 -22.29 -11.36
C ARG A 250 -22.61 -22.59 -12.72
N GLY A 251 -23.89 -22.27 -12.86
CA GLY A 251 -24.63 -22.34 -14.12
C GLY A 251 -24.34 -21.18 -15.10
N GLY A 252 -23.14 -20.60 -15.10
CA GLY A 252 -22.81 -19.44 -15.95
C GLY A 252 -21.54 -18.66 -15.55
N ASN A 253 -21.16 -17.73 -16.43
CA ASN A 253 -19.86 -17.05 -16.59
C ASN A 253 -19.48 -15.99 -15.52
N VAL A 254 -19.99 -16.08 -14.28
CA VAL A 254 -19.60 -15.13 -13.22
C VAL A 254 -18.30 -15.61 -12.57
N GLU A 255 -17.19 -15.01 -12.98
CA GLU A 255 -15.87 -15.25 -12.39
C GLU A 255 -15.76 -14.50 -11.06
N ALA A 256 -15.99 -15.21 -9.95
CA ALA A 256 -15.58 -14.72 -8.64
C ALA A 256 -14.06 -14.53 -8.59
N ARG A 257 -13.62 -13.45 -7.94
CA ARG A 257 -12.18 -13.20 -7.76
C ARG A 257 -11.58 -14.24 -6.81
N GLY A 258 -10.57 -14.95 -7.29
CA GLY A 258 -9.81 -15.91 -6.49
C GLY A 258 -8.77 -15.23 -5.60
N PRO A 259 -8.19 -15.99 -4.64
CA PRO A 259 -7.15 -15.47 -3.78
C PRO A 259 -5.79 -15.51 -4.50
N ALA A 260 -4.84 -14.72 -3.99
CA ALA A 260 -3.44 -14.79 -4.37
C ALA A 260 -2.61 -15.33 -3.21
N GLN A 261 -1.62 -16.17 -3.51
CA GLN A 261 -0.64 -16.60 -2.51
C GLN A 261 0.47 -15.55 -2.40
N ARG A 262 0.79 -15.16 -1.16
CA ARG A 262 1.84 -14.20 -0.83
C ARG A 262 3.18 -14.91 -0.64
N GLY A 263 4.27 -14.14 -0.75
CA GLY A 263 5.62 -14.64 -0.50
C GLY A 263 5.91 -15.01 0.96
N ASP A 264 5.08 -14.56 1.90
CA ASP A 264 5.17 -14.87 3.34
C ASP A 264 4.38 -16.14 3.74
N GLY A 265 3.72 -16.80 2.78
CA GLY A 265 2.97 -18.04 2.98
C GLY A 265 1.48 -17.85 3.27
N TRP A 266 1.03 -16.61 3.47
CA TRP A 266 -0.40 -16.29 3.60
C TRP A 266 -1.09 -16.24 2.24
N TRP A 267 -2.41 -16.41 2.25
CA TRP A 267 -3.28 -16.07 1.12
C TRP A 267 -3.95 -14.73 1.38
N GLU A 268 -4.29 -14.03 0.30
CA GLU A 268 -5.08 -12.82 0.39
C GLU A 268 -6.11 -12.73 -0.72
N VAL A 269 -7.20 -12.01 -0.46
CA VAL A 269 -8.18 -11.65 -1.48
C VAL A 269 -8.58 -10.18 -1.33
N GLU A 270 -8.65 -9.45 -2.45
CA GLU A 270 -9.13 -8.06 -2.47
C GLU A 270 -10.62 -8.06 -2.10
N MET A 271 -10.97 -7.38 -1.02
CA MET A 271 -12.35 -7.21 -0.57
C MET A 271 -13.06 -6.06 -1.29
N GLY A 272 -12.29 -5.05 -1.69
CA GLY A 272 -12.80 -3.86 -2.35
C GLY A 272 -11.83 -2.69 -2.25
N ARG A 273 -12.23 -1.58 -2.86
CA ARG A 273 -11.41 -0.36 -2.95
C ARG A 273 -12.15 0.82 -2.34
N LEU A 274 -11.38 1.76 -1.82
CA LEU A 274 -11.87 2.99 -1.22
C LEU A 274 -10.93 4.15 -1.52
N ARG A 275 -11.40 5.38 -1.31
CA ARG A 275 -10.59 6.59 -1.40
C ARG A 275 -10.80 7.42 -0.15
N THR A 276 -9.71 7.85 0.47
CA THR A 276 -9.76 8.79 1.59
C THR A 276 -9.98 10.22 1.09
N GLY A 277 -10.65 11.05 1.90
CA GLY A 277 -10.96 12.43 1.53
C GLY A 277 -9.71 13.30 1.35
N ASP A 278 -9.83 14.37 0.57
CA ASP A 278 -8.71 15.28 0.25
C ASP A 278 -8.34 16.24 1.39
N GLY A 279 -9.10 16.23 2.50
CA GLY A 279 -8.90 17.06 3.69
C GLY A 279 -8.56 16.27 4.95
N ALA A 280 -8.56 16.94 6.11
CA ALA A 280 -8.47 16.24 7.40
C ALA A 280 -9.61 15.23 7.53
N ALA A 281 -9.33 14.06 8.11
CA ALA A 281 -10.35 13.05 8.35
C ALA A 281 -11.54 13.66 9.11
N VAL A 282 -12.74 13.41 8.61
CA VAL A 282 -13.96 13.88 9.27
C VAL A 282 -14.07 13.13 10.60
N VAL A 283 -14.28 13.86 11.69
CA VAL A 283 -14.34 13.27 13.04
C VAL A 283 -15.43 12.19 13.08
N GLY A 284 -15.04 10.97 13.43
CA GLY A 284 -15.94 9.81 13.50
C GLY A 284 -16.24 9.14 12.15
N GLU A 285 -15.57 9.53 11.07
CA GLU A 285 -15.64 8.78 9.80
C GLU A 285 -14.78 7.51 9.89
N GLU A 286 -15.40 6.40 9.50
CA GLU A 286 -14.77 5.08 9.53
C GLU A 286 -14.87 4.42 8.15
N VAL A 287 -13.87 3.60 7.87
CA VAL A 287 -13.93 2.56 6.86
C VAL A 287 -14.58 1.34 7.48
N ALA A 288 -15.66 0.85 6.88
CA ALA A 288 -16.27 -0.43 7.23
C ALA A 288 -15.98 -1.45 6.13
N VAL A 289 -15.61 -2.67 6.55
CA VAL A 289 -15.43 -3.82 5.66
C VAL A 289 -16.30 -4.97 6.13
N SER A 290 -16.88 -5.70 5.19
CA SER A 290 -17.54 -6.97 5.46
C SER A 290 -17.09 -8.06 4.50
N PHE A 291 -17.08 -9.29 4.99
CA PHE A 291 -16.97 -10.51 4.22
C PHE A 291 -18.10 -11.41 4.67
N GLU A 292 -19.00 -11.77 3.76
CA GLU A 292 -20.23 -12.50 4.07
C GLU A 292 -20.34 -13.72 3.18
N MET A 293 -20.63 -14.86 3.79
CA MET A 293 -20.86 -16.10 3.07
C MET A 293 -22.33 -16.48 3.17
N LEU A 294 -23.10 -16.08 2.15
CA LEU A 294 -24.53 -16.33 2.07
C LEU A 294 -24.80 -17.83 1.99
N GLY A 295 -25.40 -18.41 3.04
CA GLY A 295 -25.90 -19.79 3.05
C GLY A 295 -25.58 -20.59 4.30
N TRP A 296 -26.60 -21.27 4.81
CA TRP A 296 -26.59 -22.08 6.04
C TRP A 296 -26.05 -23.49 5.80
N TYR A 297 -24.74 -23.62 5.58
CA TYR A 297 -24.06 -24.91 5.44
C TYR A 297 -22.74 -24.93 6.22
N PRO A 298 -22.26 -26.09 6.66
CA PRO A 298 -21.05 -26.19 7.48
C PRO A 298 -19.78 -25.73 6.76
N LYS A 299 -19.00 -24.90 7.45
CA LYS A 299 -17.73 -24.32 7.01
C LYS A 299 -16.70 -24.54 8.10
N ARG A 300 -15.47 -24.85 7.73
CA ARG A 300 -14.38 -24.97 8.71
C ARG A 300 -13.01 -24.78 8.10
N GLY A 301 -12.03 -24.59 8.97
CA GLY A 301 -10.62 -24.60 8.62
C GLY A 301 -10.13 -23.32 7.96
N LEU A 302 -10.92 -22.24 7.97
CA LEU A 302 -10.43 -20.89 7.65
C LEU A 302 -9.55 -20.40 8.80
N VAL A 303 -8.39 -19.82 8.51
CA VAL A 303 -7.51 -19.19 9.51
C VAL A 303 -7.34 -17.73 9.12
N VAL A 304 -7.87 -16.80 9.90
CA VAL A 304 -7.82 -15.36 9.61
C VAL A 304 -6.67 -14.72 10.38
N GLU A 305 -5.74 -14.11 9.67
CA GLU A 305 -4.74 -13.23 10.29
C GLU A 305 -5.36 -11.85 10.56
N GLY A 306 -6.08 -11.30 9.57
CA GLY A 306 -6.63 -9.96 9.67
C GLY A 306 -7.10 -9.37 8.34
N VAL A 307 -7.33 -8.05 8.35
CA VAL A 307 -7.61 -7.25 7.15
C VAL A 307 -6.52 -6.19 6.96
N GLU A 308 -5.92 -6.13 5.78
CA GLU A 308 -4.91 -5.13 5.41
C GLU A 308 -5.51 -4.06 4.49
N PHE A 309 -5.24 -2.78 4.77
CA PHE A 309 -5.51 -1.63 3.93
C PHE A 309 -4.19 -1.15 3.33
N ARG A 310 -4.07 -1.26 2.01
CA ARG A 310 -2.83 -0.93 1.27
C ARG A 310 -3.12 0.14 0.21
N PRO A 311 -2.28 1.17 0.08
CA PRO A 311 -2.45 2.21 -0.93
C PRO A 311 -2.22 1.63 -2.34
N LEU A 312 -2.95 2.17 -3.32
CA LEU A 312 -2.89 1.79 -4.74
C LEU A 312 -1.92 2.64 -5.55
#